data_AF-A0A0D7EE89-F1
#
_entry.id   AF-A0A0D7EE89-F1
#
_cell.length_a   1.000
_cell.length_b   1.000
_cell.length_c   1.000
_cell.angle_alpha   90.00
_cell.angle_beta   90.00
_cell.angle_gamma   90.00
#
_symmetry.space_group_name_H-M   'P 1'
#
loop_
_entity.id
_entity.type
_entity.pdbx_description
1 polymer ?
#
loop_
_entity_poly.entity_id
_entity_poly.type
_entity_poly.pdbx_seq_one_letter_code
_entity_poly.pdbx_strand_id
1 'polypeptide(L)' 'MPAMSAERNGGAWSFQCDSCTEHLDTNERGFEAALSEAKSEGWQPYLALGHWNHACPNCKECRS' A
#
# COMPACT_ATOMS: atom_id res chain seq x y z
N MET A 1 7.55 -6.28 -12.86
CA MET A 1 6.98 -4.96 -13.20
C MET A 1 6.78 -4.21 -11.89
N PRO A 2 7.47 -3.09 -11.59
CA PRO A 2 7.05 -2.22 -10.52
C PRO A 2 6.18 -1.12 -11.14
N ALA A 3 4.88 -1.33 -11.13
CA ALA A 3 4.00 -0.21 -10.83
C ALA A 3 3.80 -0.25 -9.31
N MET A 4 3.40 0.87 -8.73
CA MET A 4 2.87 1.04 -7.37
C MET A 4 3.84 1.66 -6.38
N SER A 5 3.28 2.60 -5.62
CA SER A 5 3.76 3.41 -4.50
C SER A 5 4.24 2.60 -3.28
N ALA A 6 4.92 1.49 -3.54
CA ALA A 6 5.62 0.69 -2.57
C ALA A 6 7.10 1.10 -2.63
N GLU A 7 7.54 1.86 -1.64
CA GLU A 7 8.91 2.35 -1.54
C GLU A 7 9.68 1.50 -0.55
N ARG A 8 10.97 1.27 -0.83
CA ARG A 8 11.85 0.55 0.07
C ARG A 8 12.72 1.53 0.86
N ASN A 9 12.40 1.74 2.12
CA ASN A 9 13.14 2.61 3.03
C ASN A 9 13.98 1.78 3.99
N GLY A 10 15.31 1.98 3.98
CA GLY A 10 16.22 1.33 4.94
C GLY A 10 16.25 -0.21 4.89
N GLY A 11 15.66 -0.82 3.86
CA GLY A 11 15.54 -2.28 3.72
C GLY A 11 14.14 -2.82 3.97
N ALA A 12 13.24 -2.04 4.55
CA ALA A 12 11.83 -2.33 4.76
C ALA A 12 10.94 -1.77 3.65
N TRP A 13 9.77 -2.37 3.46
CA TRP A 13 8.74 -1.90 2.53
C TRP A 13 7.77 -0.96 3.23
N SER A 14 7.45 0.12 2.52
CA SER A 14 6.49 1.14 2.93
C SER A 14 5.50 1.37 1.79
N PHE A 15 4.21 1.52 2.11
CA PHE A 15 3.14 1.74 1.15
C PHE A 15 2.54 3.12 1.34
N GLN A 16 2.34 3.85 0.24
CA GLN A 16 1.65 5.14 0.28
C GLN A 16 0.25 5.03 -0.32
N CYS A 17 -0.72 5.67 0.33
CA CYS A 17 -2.08 5.76 -0.19
C CYS A 17 -2.10 6.74 -1.37
N ASP A 18 -2.77 6.36 -2.45
CA ASP A 18 -2.87 7.22 -3.64
C ASP A 18 -4.02 8.24 -3.53
N SER A 19 -4.95 8.01 -2.59
CA SER A 19 -6.12 8.87 -2.37
C SER A 19 -5.95 9.88 -1.24
N CYS A 20 -4.96 9.72 -0.36
CA CYS A 20 -4.68 10.63 0.76
C CYS A 20 -3.18 10.63 1.10
N THR A 21 -2.78 11.41 2.11
CA THR A 21 -1.38 11.49 2.55
C THR A 21 -0.96 10.39 3.53
N GLU A 22 -1.80 9.38 3.78
CA GLU A 22 -1.43 8.27 4.65
C GLU A 22 -0.34 7.38 4.03
N HIS A 23 0.52 6.87 4.88
CA HIS A 23 1.54 5.89 4.56
C HIS A 23 1.54 4.80 5.63
N LEU A 24 1.87 3.60 5.22
CA LEU A 24 2.07 2.45 6.09
C LEU A 24 3.53 2.02 6.00
N ASP A 25 4.23 2.07 7.12
CA ASP A 25 5.55 1.44 7.24
C ASP A 25 5.36 0.04 7.81
N THR A 26 5.73 -0.98 7.02
CA THR A 26 5.52 -2.37 7.44
C THR A 26 6.74 -2.95 8.16
N ASN A 27 7.86 -2.22 8.23
CA ASN A 27 9.16 -2.71 8.72
C ASN A 27 9.62 -4.06 8.09
N GLU A 28 8.92 -4.56 7.08
CA GLU A 28 9.07 -5.88 6.50
C GLU A 28 10.04 -5.83 5.34
N ARG A 29 11.00 -6.76 5.30
CA ARG A 29 12.01 -6.79 4.24
C ARG A 29 11.54 -7.50 2.98
N GLY A 30 10.59 -8.42 3.14
CA GLY A 30 9.98 -9.18 2.05
C GLY A 30 8.72 -8.48 1.54
N PHE A 31 8.60 -8.32 0.23
CA PHE A 31 7.44 -7.65 -0.37
C PHE A 31 6.12 -8.39 -0.09
N GLU A 32 6.14 -9.72 -0.09
CA GLU A 32 4.95 -10.53 0.23
C GLU A 32 4.54 -10.39 1.69
N ALA A 33 5.50 -10.37 2.62
CA ALA A 33 5.23 -10.15 4.05
C ALA A 33 4.66 -8.74 4.28
N ALA A 34 5.27 -7.73 3.66
CA ALA A 34 4.81 -6.35 3.68
C ALA A 34 3.39 -6.19 3.12
N LEU A 35 3.08 -6.83 1.98
CA LEU A 35 1.72 -6.82 1.42
C LEU A 35 0.71 -7.53 2.32
N SER A 36 1.12 -8.62 2.97
CA SER A 36 0.27 -9.33 3.92
C SER A 36 -0.05 -8.45 5.14
N GLU A 37 0.95 -7.73 5.66
CA GLU A 37 0.75 -6.78 6.75
C GLU A 37 -0.14 -5.62 6.33
N ALA A 38 0.12 -5.01 5.16
CA ALA A 38 -0.72 -3.96 4.62
C ALA A 38 -2.20 -4.41 4.50
N LYS A 39 -2.43 -5.62 4.00
CA LYS A 39 -3.77 -6.19 3.93
C LYS A 39 -4.40 -6.42 5.30
N SER A 40 -3.60 -6.82 6.30
CA SER A 40 -4.04 -6.98 7.69
C SER A 40 -4.44 -5.64 8.33
N GLU A 41 -3.70 -4.58 8.01
CA GLU A 41 -3.98 -3.18 8.38
C GLU A 41 -5.16 -2.58 7.59
N GLY A 42 -5.81 -3.38 6.73
CA GLY A 42 -7.00 -2.96 5.97
C GLY A 42 -6.67 -2.22 4.66
N TRP A 43 -5.41 -2.13 4.28
CA TRP A 43 -5.00 -1.56 2.99
C TRP A 43 -5.36 -2.50 1.84
N GLN A 44 -5.80 -1.92 0.74
CA GLN A 44 -6.23 -2.69 -0.42
C GLN A 44 -5.55 -2.20 -1.70
N PRO A 45 -4.79 -3.06 -2.39
CA PRO A 45 -4.29 -2.74 -3.72
C PRO A 45 -5.45 -2.76 -4.72
N TYR A 46 -5.48 -1.80 -5.63
CA TYR A 46 -6.48 -1.71 -6.70
C TYR A 46 -5.84 -1.22 -8.00
N LEU A 47 -6.33 -1.74 -9.13
CA LEU A 47 -5.91 -1.27 -10.45
C LEU A 47 -6.78 -0.07 -10.85
N ALA A 48 -6.16 1.09 -11.08
CA ALA A 48 -6.81 2.26 -11.65
C ALA A 48 -5.96 2.87 -12.75
N LEU A 49 -6.61 3.19 -13.87
CA LEU A 49 -5.96 3.80 -15.05
C LEU A 49 -4.74 3.00 -15.57
N GLY A 50 -4.73 1.68 -15.39
CA GLY A 50 -3.63 0.81 -15.82
C GLY A 50 -2.42 0.78 -14.88
N HIS A 51 -2.46 1.52 -13.78
CA HIS A 51 -1.50 1.45 -12.69
C HIS A 51 -2.15 0.75 -11.52
N TRP A 52 -1.39 0.00 -10.73
CA TRP A 52 -1.95 -0.29 -9.41
C TRP A 52 -1.56 0.76 -8.39
N ASN A 53 -2.47 0.91 -7.45
CA ASN A 53 -2.48 1.91 -6.41
C ASN A 53 -2.88 1.20 -5.11
N HIS A 54 -2.59 1.85 -3.99
CA HIS A 54 -3.01 1.37 -2.68
C HIS A 54 -3.99 2.36 -2.07
N ALA A 55 -5.10 1.83 -1.55
CA ALA A 55 -6.04 2.60 -0.74
C ALA A 55 -5.86 2.21 0.72
N CYS A 56 -5.70 3.20 1.60
CA CYS A 56 -5.79 3.01 3.03
C CYS A 56 -7.23 2.64 3.44
N PRO A 57 -7.43 2.02 4.62
CA PRO A 57 -8.76 1.66 5.11
C PRO A 57 -9.72 2.86 5.14
N ASN A 58 -9.25 4.05 5.49
CA ASN A 58 -10.07 5.25 5.55
C ASN A 58 -10.62 5.67 4.16
N CYS A 59 -9.75 5.73 3.15
CA CYS A 59 -10.16 6.03 1.77
C CYS A 59 -11.00 4.90 1.16
N LYS A 60 -10.78 3.65 1.56
CA LYS A 60 -11.59 2.51 1.16
C LYS A 60 -13.03 2.65 1.69
N GLU A 61 -13.20 3.02 2.96
CA GLU A 61 -14.52 3.20 3.56
C GLU A 61 -15.26 4.41 3.00
N CYS A 62 -14.56 5.50 2.68
CA CYS A 62 -15.16 6.68 2.07
C CYS A 62 -15.72 6.44 0.64
N ARG A 63 -15.42 5.28 0.06
CA ARG A 63 -15.81 4.87 -1.29
C ARG A 63 -16.96 3.85 -1.30
N SER A 64 -17.50 3.46 -0.13
CA SER A 64 -18.63 2.53 0.03
C SER A 64 -19.98 3.25 0.15
#